data_AF-V4X7B7-F1
#
_entry.id   AF-V4X7B7-F1
#
_cell.length_a   1.000
_cell.length_b   1.000
_cell.length_c   1.000
_cell.angle_alpha   90.00
_cell.angle_beta   90.00
_cell.angle_gamma   90.00
#
_symmetry.space_group_name_H-M   'P 1'
#
loop_
_entity.id
_entity.type
_entity.pdbx_description
1 polymer ?
#
loop_
_entity_poly.entity_id
_entity_poly.type
_entity_poly.pdbx_seq_one_letter_code
_entity_poly.pdbx_strand_id
1 'polypeptide(L)'
;MTGGWIALDGAARVWVAIVVIGLATYGFRVSFIHLFGRIEEVPERIQRPLRYVPPAVLAALVLPDLLTMRPSVVATLADERLIAGVVAAVVAWRTENVFATIGVGMGVFWLFRFVVFA
;
A
#
# COMPACT_ATOMS: atom_id res chain seq x y z
N MET A 1 -1.79 0.47 31.88
CA MET A 1 -0.34 0.22 31.74
C MET A 1 0.24 1.24 30.78
N THR A 2 0.39 2.48 31.24
CA THR A 2 0.90 3.62 30.46
C THR A 2 2.38 3.75 30.72
N GLY A 3 3.21 3.26 29.81
CA GLY A 3 4.65 3.44 29.86
C GLY A 3 5.00 4.92 29.70
N GLY A 4 5.36 5.55 30.82
CA GLY A 4 6.03 6.85 30.79
C GLY A 4 7.44 6.66 30.27
N TRP A 5 7.71 7.12 29.06
CA TRP A 5 9.07 7.06 28.52
C TRP A 5 9.66 8.43 28.23
N ILE A 6 8.85 9.48 28.08
CA ILE A 6 9.37 10.83 27.79
C ILE A 6 8.39 11.91 28.30
N ALA A 7 8.70 12.54 29.44
CA ALA A 7 7.93 13.66 30.03
C ALA A 7 8.22 14.99 29.30
N LEU A 8 8.10 15.00 27.97
CA LEU A 8 8.26 16.20 27.15
C LEU A 8 6.89 16.87 26.94
N ASP A 9 6.89 18.19 26.95
CA ASP A 9 5.80 19.02 26.44
C ASP A 9 5.38 18.57 25.02
N GLY A 10 4.11 18.76 24.68
CA GLY A 10 3.53 18.25 23.42
C GLY A 10 4.31 18.72 22.18
N ALA A 11 4.85 19.94 22.22
CA ALA A 11 5.70 20.49 21.18
C ALA A 11 7.04 19.75 21.08
N ALA A 12 7.76 19.57 22.19
CA ALA A 12 9.02 18.82 22.19
C ALA A 12 8.87 17.37 21.72
N ARG A 13 7.74 16.70 22.02
CA ARG A 13 7.45 15.36 21.47
C ARG A 13 7.35 15.33 19.94
N VAL A 14 6.67 16.32 19.35
CA VAL A 14 6.53 16.42 17.89
C VAL A 14 7.90 16.67 17.25
N TRP A 15 8.71 17.57 17.83
CA TRP A 15 10.06 17.83 17.33
C TRP A 15 10.96 16.60 17.40
N VAL A 16 10.95 15.87 18.52
CA VAL A 16 11.69 14.61 18.63
C VAL A 16 11.21 13.59 17.60
N ALA A 17 9.90 13.44 17.40
CA ALA A 17 9.35 12.53 16.40
C ALA A 17 9.79 12.91 14.96
N ILE A 18 9.75 14.20 14.61
CA ILE A 18 10.20 14.69 13.31
C ILE A 18 11.69 14.38 13.10
N VAL A 19 12.53 14.68 14.09
CA VAL A 19 13.99 14.41 14.00
C VAL A 19 14.26 12.92 13.87
N VAL A 20 13.59 12.08 14.67
CA VAL A 20 13.76 10.61 14.62
C VAL A 20 13.32 10.04 13.27
N ILE A 21 12.14 10.42 12.77
CA ILE A 21 11.62 9.95 11.47
C ILE A 21 12.50 10.48 10.33
N GLY A 22 12.94 11.73 10.41
CA GLY A 22 13.84 12.35 9.44
C GLY A 22 15.18 11.63 9.37
N LEU A 23 15.80 11.38 10.53
CA LEU A 23 17.07 10.66 10.63
C LEU A 23 16.94 9.20 10.16
N ALA A 24 15.84 8.52 10.52
CA ALA A 24 15.59 7.16 10.08
C ALA A 24 15.41 7.09 8.55
N THR A 25 14.60 7.98 7.96
CA THR A 25 14.34 8.02 6.52
C THR A 25 15.61 8.36 5.74
N TYR A 26 16.38 9.34 6.22
CA TYR A 26 17.66 9.72 5.63
C TYR A 26 18.69 8.59 5.77
N GLY A 27 18.74 7.95 6.95
CA GLY A 27 19.57 6.78 7.22
C GLY A 27 19.28 5.64 6.25
N PHE A 28 18.01 5.28 6.04
CA PHE A 28 17.63 4.29 5.03
C PHE A 28 18.09 4.70 3.62
N ARG A 29 17.83 5.94 3.18
CA ARG A 29 18.31 6.43 1.86
C ARG A 29 19.83 6.36 1.72
N VAL A 30 20.57 6.85 2.71
CA VAL A 30 22.04 6.90 2.68
C VAL A 30 22.64 5.51 2.80
N SER A 31 22.05 4.60 3.58
CA SER A 31 22.47 3.21 3.64
C SER A 31 22.39 2.55 2.26
N PHE A 32 21.33 2.79 1.47
CA PHE A 32 21.28 2.31 0.09
C PHE A 32 22.39 2.94 -0.77
N ILE A 33 22.57 4.26 -0.75
CA ILE A 33 23.58 4.95 -1.57
C ILE A 33 25.02 4.53 -1.19
N HIS A 34 25.33 4.41 0.10
CA HIS A 34 26.65 3.99 0.59
C HIS A 34 26.94 2.52 0.31
N LEU A 35 25.91 1.65 0.33
CA LEU A 35 26.01 0.25 -0.03
C LEU A 35 26.23 0.08 -1.56
N PHE A 36 25.60 0.93 -2.39
CA PHE A 36 25.84 0.99 -3.83
C PHE A 36 27.25 1.50 -4.21
N GLY A 37 27.91 2.27 -3.33
CA GLY A 37 29.24 2.83 -3.58
C GLY A 37 30.42 1.92 -3.20
N ARG A 38 30.20 0.79 -2.53
CA ARG A 38 31.28 -0.11 -2.06
C ARG A 38 31.18 -1.54 -2.64
N ILE A 39 30.09 -1.88 -3.32
CA ILE A 39 29.88 -3.19 -3.92
C ILE A 39 29.61 -2.97 -5.41
N GLU A 40 30.69 -3.02 -6.21
CA GLU A 40 30.65 -2.86 -7.68
C GLU A 40 29.72 -3.88 -8.38
N GLU A 41 29.30 -4.94 -7.70
CA GLU A 41 28.34 -5.92 -8.21
C GLU A 41 27.31 -6.28 -7.14
N VAL A 42 26.18 -5.56 -7.10
CA VAL A 42 25.03 -5.98 -6.27
C VAL A 42 24.58 -7.36 -6.77
N PRO A 43 24.60 -8.43 -5.95
CA PRO A 43 24.23 -9.77 -6.40
C PRO A 43 22.83 -9.75 -7.01
N GLU A 44 22.65 -10.33 -8.21
CA GLU A 44 21.37 -10.35 -8.93
C GLU A 44 20.20 -10.86 -8.08
N ARG A 45 20.51 -11.72 -7.10
CA ARG A 45 19.57 -12.27 -6.12
C ARG A 45 18.88 -11.21 -5.25
N ILE A 46 19.51 -10.06 -5.02
CA ILE A 46 18.97 -8.95 -4.21
C ILE A 46 18.33 -7.88 -5.11
N GLN A 47 18.86 -7.65 -6.31
CA GLN A 47 18.28 -6.69 -7.26
C GLN A 47 16.90 -7.11 -7.79
N ARG A 48 16.70 -8.41 -8.05
CA ARG A 48 15.41 -8.93 -8.55
C ARG A 48 14.24 -8.63 -7.60
N PRO A 49 14.30 -8.96 -6.29
CA PRO A 49 13.25 -8.62 -5.32
C PRO A 49 13.01 -7.12 -5.18
N LEU A 50 14.06 -6.30 -5.20
CA LEU A 50 13.96 -4.85 -5.00
C LEU A 50 13.12 -4.16 -6.10
N ARG A 51 13.17 -4.67 -7.35
CA ARG A 51 12.34 -4.15 -8.44
C ARG A 51 10.84 -4.42 -8.25
N TYR A 52 10.46 -5.41 -7.42
CA TYR A 52 9.07 -5.70 -7.09
C TYR A 52 8.55 -4.95 -5.86
N VAL A 53 9.41 -4.21 -5.16
CA VAL A 53 8.99 -3.43 -3.99
C VAL A 53 7.94 -2.36 -4.34
N PRO A 54 8.13 -1.52 -5.39
CA PRO A 54 7.13 -0.50 -5.73
C PRO A 54 5.73 -1.08 -6.02
N PRO A 55 5.55 -2.09 -6.90
CA PRO A 55 4.23 -2.65 -7.15
C PRO A 55 3.68 -3.41 -5.93
N ALA A 56 4.51 -4.07 -5.13
CA ALA A 56 4.06 -4.76 -3.91
C ALA A 56 3.54 -3.78 -2.85
N VAL A 57 4.20 -2.63 -2.69
CA VAL A 57 3.73 -1.57 -1.79
C VAL A 57 2.41 -1.00 -2.27
N LEU A 58 2.24 -0.74 -3.57
CA LEU A 58 0.95 -0.30 -4.11
C LEU A 58 -0.16 -1.32 -3.85
N ALA A 59 0.11 -2.61 -4.04
CA ALA A 59 -0.83 -3.67 -3.71
C ALA A 59 -1.18 -3.68 -2.22
N ALA A 60 -0.18 -3.55 -1.34
CA ALA A 60 -0.37 -3.51 0.11
C ALA A 60 -1.14 -2.27 0.60
N LEU A 61 -1.04 -1.13 -0.10
CA LEU A 61 -1.82 0.08 0.20
C LEU A 61 -3.28 -0.04 -0.23
N VAL A 62 -3.55 -0.68 -1.36
CA VAL A 62 -4.91 -0.83 -1.91
C VAL A 62 -5.67 -1.99 -1.24
N LEU A 63 -4.98 -3.06 -0.85
CA LEU A 63 -5.58 -4.24 -0.24
C LEU A 63 -6.46 -3.97 0.99
N PRO A 64 -6.07 -3.17 2.00
CA PRO A 64 -6.93 -2.87 3.16
C PRO A 64 -8.16 -2.05 2.76
N ASP A 65 -8.07 -1.26 1.70
CA ASP A 65 -9.19 -0.48 1.19
C ASP A 65 -10.21 -1.39 0.48
N LEU A 66 -9.75 -2.46 -0.18
CA LEU A 66 -10.60 -3.50 -0.77
C LEU A 66 -11.20 -4.43 0.29
N LEU A 67 -10.43 -4.81 1.31
CA LEU A 67 -10.84 -5.71 2.39
C LEU A 67 -11.43 -4.92 3.56
N THR A 68 -12.63 -4.37 3.36
CA THR A 68 -13.37 -3.76 4.47
C THR A 68 -13.95 -4.87 5.37
N MET A 69 -13.35 -5.10 6.55
CA MET A 69 -13.94 -6.04 7.52
C MET A 69 -15.27 -5.50 8.05
N ARG A 70 -16.39 -6.04 7.54
CA ARG A 70 -17.74 -5.75 8.06
C ARG A 70 -18.13 -6.74 9.17
N PRO A 71 -19.18 -6.44 9.96
CA PRO A 71 -19.60 -7.28 11.10
C PRO A 71 -19.97 -8.72 10.75
N SER A 72 -20.21 -9.04 9.47
CA SER A 72 -20.49 -10.39 9.01
C SER A 72 -19.69 -10.74 7.75
N VAL A 73 -19.29 -12.01 7.64
CA VAL A 73 -18.55 -12.57 6.50
C VAL A 73 -19.37 -12.42 5.21
N VAL A 74 -20.69 -12.59 5.29
CA VAL A 74 -21.61 -12.44 4.15
C VAL A 74 -21.68 -10.98 3.69
N ALA A 75 -21.70 -10.00 4.61
CA ALA A 75 -21.68 -8.58 4.25
C ALA A 75 -20.32 -8.12 3.70
N THR A 76 -19.24 -8.82 4.06
CA THR A 76 -17.90 -8.54 3.53
C THR A 76 -17.72 -9.11 2.12
N LEU A 77 -18.27 -10.30 1.85
CA LEU A 77 -18.25 -10.89 0.50
C LEU A 77 -19.20 -10.19 -0.48
N ALA A 78 -20.30 -9.63 0.01
CA ALA A 78 -21.24 -8.84 -0.79
C ALA A 78 -20.83 -7.37 -0.94
N ASP A 79 -19.65 -6.98 -0.47
CA ASP A 79 -19.19 -5.59 -0.59
C ASP A 79 -18.83 -5.27 -2.04
N GLU A 80 -19.46 -4.22 -2.56
CA GLU A 80 -19.31 -3.71 -3.93
C GLU A 80 -17.84 -3.49 -4.29
N ARG A 81 -17.03 -3.06 -3.31
CA ARG A 81 -15.60 -2.79 -3.47
C ARG A 81 -14.79 -4.05 -3.71
N LEU A 82 -15.12 -5.13 -3.01
CA LEU A 82 -14.45 -6.42 -3.15
C LEU A 82 -14.73 -7.01 -4.53
N ILE A 83 -16.00 -7.02 -4.94
CA ILE A 83 -16.43 -7.55 -6.24
C ILE A 83 -15.81 -6.73 -7.37
N ALA A 84 -15.87 -5.40 -7.31
CA ALA A 84 -15.25 -4.53 -8.30
C ALA A 84 -13.73 -4.70 -8.37
N GLY A 85 -13.06 -4.87 -7.21
CA GLY A 85 -11.63 -5.14 -7.13
C GLY A 85 -11.22 -6.46 -7.77
N VAL A 86 -11.98 -7.54 -7.54
CA VAL A 86 -11.73 -8.85 -8.15
C VAL A 86 -11.93 -8.79 -9.67
N VAL A 87 -13.01 -8.16 -10.14
CA VAL A 87 -13.25 -8.01 -11.59
C VAL A 87 -12.13 -7.18 -12.23
N ALA A 88 -11.72 -6.07 -11.59
CA ALA A 88 -10.60 -5.27 -12.06
C ALA A 88 -9.29 -6.10 -12.13
N ALA A 89 -9.01 -6.94 -11.13
CA ALA A 89 -7.83 -7.81 -11.13
C ALA A 89 -7.85 -8.83 -12.28
N VAL A 90 -9.01 -9.44 -12.57
CA VAL A 90 -9.18 -10.37 -13.70
C VAL A 90 -8.97 -9.66 -15.04
N VAL A 91 -9.51 -8.45 -15.19
CA VAL A 91 -9.30 -7.64 -16.41
C VAL A 91 -7.85 -7.20 -16.55
N ALA A 92 -7.21 -6.78 -15.45
CA ALA A 92 -5.79 -6.44 -15.47
C ALA A 92 -4.92 -7.61 -15.96
N TRP A 93 -5.21 -8.82 -15.48
CA TRP A 93 -4.49 -10.02 -15.91
C TRP A 93 -4.75 -10.37 -17.38
N ARG A 94 -5.97 -10.14 -17.88
CA ARG A 94 -6.35 -10.50 -19.26
C ARG A 94 -5.89 -9.48 -20.30
N THR A 95 -5.99 -8.20 -19.99
CA THR A 95 -5.84 -7.10 -20.95
C THR A 95 -4.45 -6.46 -20.91
N GLU A 96 -3.68 -6.66 -19.83
CA GLU A 96 -2.36 -6.02 -19.60
C GLU A 96 -2.38 -4.48 -19.81
N ASN A 97 -3.57 -3.86 -19.74
CA ASN A 97 -3.80 -2.46 -20.05
C ASN A 97 -4.44 -1.74 -18.85
N VAL A 98 -3.68 -0.82 -18.27
CA VAL A 98 -4.07 -0.05 -17.09
C VAL A 98 -5.36 0.74 -17.32
N PHE A 99 -5.57 1.32 -18.50
CA PHE A 99 -6.78 2.10 -18.79
C PHE A 99 -8.02 1.22 -18.85
N ALA A 100 -7.91 0.01 -19.41
CA ALA A 100 -9.01 -0.95 -19.43
C ALA A 100 -9.36 -1.44 -18.02
N THR A 101 -8.36 -1.70 -17.17
CA THR A 101 -8.54 -2.07 -15.76
C THR A 101 -9.28 -0.98 -14.99
N ILE A 102 -8.86 0.28 -15.11
CA ILE A 102 -9.50 1.41 -14.43
C ILE A 102 -10.94 1.58 -14.94
N GLY A 103 -11.15 1.55 -16.26
CA GLY A 103 -12.46 1.73 -16.87
C GLY A 103 -13.47 0.65 -16.44
N VAL A 104 -13.07 -0.63 -16.50
CA VAL A 104 -13.93 -1.73 -16.07
C VAL A 104 -14.16 -1.70 -14.56
N GLY A 105 -13.11 -1.47 -13.76
CA GLY A 105 -13.23 -1.39 -12.30
C GLY A 105 -14.19 -0.28 -11.86
N MET A 106 -14.05 0.93 -12.42
CA MET A 106 -14.97 2.04 -12.15
C MET A 106 -16.39 1.73 -12.65
N GLY A 107 -16.53 1.13 -13.83
CA GLY A 107 -17.84 0.77 -14.39
C GLY A 107 -18.59 -0.25 -13.52
N VAL A 108 -17.90 -1.31 -13.07
CA VAL A 108 -18.47 -2.32 -12.18
C VAL A 108 -18.81 -1.72 -10.82
N PHE A 109 -17.91 -0.90 -10.25
CA PHE A 109 -18.16 -0.21 -8.99
C PHE A 109 -19.42 0.67 -9.06
N TRP A 110 -19.54 1.48 -10.12
CA TRP A 110 -20.72 2.33 -10.35
C TRP A 110 -22.00 1.53 -10.56
N LEU A 111 -21.92 0.43 -11.31
CA LEU A 111 -23.07 -0.43 -11.56
C LEU A 111 -23.61 -1.01 -10.26
N PHE A 112 -22.74 -1.56 -9.41
CA PHE A 112 -23.16 -2.09 -8.10
C PHE A 112 -23.71 -1.00 -7.19
N ARG A 113 -22.97 0.12 -7.06
CA ARG A 113 -23.35 1.28 -6.25
C ARG A 113 -24.72 1.86 -6.61
N PHE A 114 -25.03 1.98 -7.89
CA PHE A 114 -26.19 2.74 -8.38
C PHE A 114 -27.37 1.86 -8.80
N VAL A 115 -27.12 0.61 -9.22
CA VAL A 115 -28.19 -0.29 -9.71
C VAL A 115 -28.59 -1.35 -8.67
N VAL A 116 -27.68 -1.75 -7.77
CA VAL A 116 -27.96 -2.80 -6.77
C VAL A 116 -28.39 -2.22 -5.42
N PHE A 117 -27.95 -1.00 -5.08
CA PHE A 117 -28.22 -0.34 -3.79
C PHE A 117 -29.09 0.94 -3.87
N ALA A 118 -29.71 1.21 -5.04
CA ALA A 118 -30.80 2.20 -5.18
C ALA A 118 -32.17 1.54 -4.98
#